data_AF-A0A5N4C9U3-F1
#
_entry.id   AF-A0A5N4C9U3-F1
#
_cell.length_a   1.000
_cell.length_b   1.000
_cell.length_c   1.000
_cell.angle_alpha   90.00
_cell.angle_beta   90.00
_cell.angle_gamma   90.00
#
_symmetry.space_group_name_H-M   'P 1'
#
loop_
_entity.id
_entity.type
_entity.pdbx_description
1 polymer ?
#
loop_
_entity_poly.entity_id
_entity_poly.type
_entity_poly.pdbx_seq_one_letter_code
_entity_poly.pdbx_strand_id
1 'polypeptide(L)' 'MERYAGALEEAVDGARQQERHYQLLSALQGLVKELPSSFQQRLSYTTLSDLALALLDGTVFEIVQGLLEIQHLTDE' A
#
# COMPACT_ATOMS: atom_id res chain seq x y z
N MET A 1 29.39 18.11 4.07
CA MET A 1 28.99 17.43 2.81
C MET A 1 27.99 16.29 3.06
N GLU A 2 28.06 15.61 4.21
CA GLU A 2 27.21 14.44 4.53
C GLU A 2 25.70 14.76 4.67
N ARG A 3 25.34 15.96 5.18
CA ARG A 3 23.94 16.39 5.30
C ARG A 3 23.19 16.54 3.96
N TYR A 4 23.93 16.88 2.89
CA TYR A 4 23.35 16.98 1.55
C TYR A 4 23.14 15.61 0.91
N ALA A 5 23.99 14.63 1.24
CA ALA A 5 23.84 13.26 0.78
C ALA A 5 22.58 12.62 1.39
N GLY A 6 22.35 12.78 2.70
CA GLY A 6 21.15 12.26 3.36
C GLY A 6 19.85 12.87 2.84
N ALA A 7 19.82 14.18 2.59
CA ALA A 7 18.63 14.84 2.02
C ALA A 7 18.33 14.39 0.57
N LEU A 8 19.35 14.04 -0.21
CA LEU A 8 19.18 13.51 -1.55
C LEU A 8 18.66 12.06 -1.51
N GLU A 9 19.13 11.26 -0.56
CA GLU A 9 18.70 9.87 -0.35
C GLU A 9 17.24 9.81 0.11
N GLU A 10 16.83 10.64 1.08
CA GLU A 10 15.43 10.77 1.50
C GLU A 10 14.51 11.21 0.35
N ALA A 11 14.97 12.13 -0.51
CA ALA A 11 14.22 12.55 -1.68
C ALA A 11 14.08 11.43 -2.73
N VAL A 12 15.11 10.61 -2.91
CA VAL A 12 15.09 9.45 -3.82
C VAL A 12 14.15 8.38 -3.29
N ASP A 13 14.15 8.11 -1.99
CA ASP A 13 13.26 7.12 -1.38
C ASP A 13 11.80 7.58 -1.40
N GLY A 14 11.55 8.87 -1.13
CA GLY A 14 10.24 9.48 -1.32
C GLY A 14 9.74 9.37 -2.77
N ALA A 15 10.62 9.59 -3.76
CA ALA A 15 10.26 9.45 -5.17
C ALA A 15 9.92 7.99 -5.55
N ARG A 16 10.68 7.02 -5.06
CA ARG A 16 10.41 5.58 -5.26
C ARG A 16 9.09 5.17 -4.62
N GLN A 17 8.80 5.67 -3.42
CA GLN A 17 7.56 5.36 -2.74
C GLN A 17 6.35 5.95 -3.47
N GLN A 18 6.48 7.19 -3.96
CA GLN A 18 5.46 7.82 -4.79
C GLN A 18 5.23 7.07 -6.10
N GLU A 19 6.30 6.60 -6.76
CA GLU A 19 6.19 5.79 -7.97
C GLU A 19 5.41 4.50 -7.72
N ARG A 20 5.74 3.78 -6.65
CA ARG A 20 5.01 2.55 -6.29
C ARG A 20 3.56 2.84 -5.92
N HIS A 21 3.28 3.97 -5.28
CA HIS A 21 1.91 4.39 -4.95
C HIS A 21 1.09 4.58 -6.22
N TYR A 22 1.63 5.30 -7.20
CA TYR A 22 0.99 5.48 -8.49
C TYR A 22 0.77 4.16 -9.23
N GLN A 23 1.74 3.25 -9.20
CA GLN A 23 1.61 1.92 -9.83
C GLN A 23 0.45 1.13 -9.21
N LEU A 24 0.38 1.08 -7.87
CA LEU A 24 -0.69 0.39 -7.15
C LEU A 24 -2.06 1.05 -7.37
N LEU A 25 -2.13 2.38 -7.29
CA LEU A 25 -3.36 3.11 -7.54
C LEU A 25 -3.88 2.87 -8.97
N SER A 26 -2.99 2.85 -9.97
CA SER A 26 -3.33 2.54 -11.36
C SER A 26 -3.88 1.12 -11.51
N ALA A 27 -3.24 0.13 -10.86
CA ALA A 27 -3.70 -1.25 -10.86
C ALA A 27 -5.08 -1.39 -10.19
N LEU A 28 -5.28 -0.74 -9.03
CA LEU A 28 -6.56 -0.71 -8.33
C LEU A 28 -7.67 -0.08 -9.18
N GLN A 29 -7.40 1.04 -9.84
CA GLN A 29 -8.34 1.67 -10.77
C GLN A 29 -8.67 0.76 -11.96
N GLY A 30 -7.69 0.02 -12.48
CA GLY A 30 -7.90 -1.01 -13.50
C GLY A 30 -8.87 -2.09 -13.02
N LEU A 31 -8.66 -2.63 -11.81
CA LEU A 31 -9.53 -3.63 -11.21
C LEU A 31 -10.96 -3.10 -10.98
N VAL A 32 -11.11 -1.85 -10.52
CA VAL A 32 -12.43 -1.25 -10.32
C VAL A 32 -13.22 -1.14 -11.62
N LYS A 33 -12.57 -0.85 -12.75
CA LYS A 33 -13.25 -0.74 -14.05
C LYS A 33 -13.89 -2.06 -14.49
N GLU A 34 -13.37 -3.19 -14.05
CA GLU A 34 -13.90 -4.53 -14.33
C GLU A 34 -15.09 -4.91 -13.42
N LEU A 35 -15.38 -4.12 -12.38
CA LEU A 35 -16.50 -4.38 -11.45
C LEU A 35 -17.83 -3.84 -11.99
N PRO A 36 -18.98 -4.39 -11.55
CA PRO A 36 -20.29 -3.78 -11.83
C PRO A 36 -20.39 -2.35 -11.30
N SER A 37 -21.18 -1.50 -11.99
CA SER A 37 -21.28 -0.05 -11.72
C SER A 37 -21.65 0.29 -10.28
N SER A 38 -22.45 -0.56 -9.62
CA SER A 38 -22.83 -0.41 -8.20
C SER A 38 -21.63 -0.45 -7.25
N PHE A 39 -20.58 -1.22 -7.57
CA PHE A 39 -19.36 -1.28 -6.79
C PHE A 39 -18.41 -0.14 -7.15
N GLN A 40 -18.34 0.23 -8.44
CA GLN A 40 -17.54 1.37 -8.89
C GLN A 40 -17.91 2.67 -8.17
N GLN A 41 -19.21 2.93 -8.02
CA GLN A 41 -19.73 4.12 -7.32
C GLN A 41 -19.36 4.18 -5.84
N ARG A 42 -19.05 3.04 -5.21
CA ARG A 42 -18.68 2.96 -3.79
C ARG A 42 -17.17 3.11 -3.58
N LEU A 43 -16.37 2.94 -4.62
CA LEU A 43 -14.92 2.99 -4.57
C LEU A 43 -14.42 4.33 -5.13
N SER A 44 -14.46 5.35 -4.29
CA SER A 44 -13.95 6.69 -4.64
C SER A 44 -12.43 6.69 -4.83
N TYR A 45 -11.92 7.70 -5.52
CA TYR A 45 -10.48 7.92 -5.67
C TYR A 45 -9.75 7.94 -4.32
N THR A 46 -10.34 8.61 -3.31
CA THR A 46 -9.76 8.68 -1.96
C THR A 46 -9.61 7.29 -1.35
N THR A 47 -10.66 6.46 -1.39
CA THR A 47 -10.62 5.08 -0.90
C THR A 47 -9.56 4.25 -1.61
N LEU A 48 -9.41 4.39 -2.93
CA LEU A 48 -8.38 3.66 -3.68
C LEU A 48 -6.97 4.15 -3.38
N SER A 49 -6.79 5.47 -3.18
CA SER A 49 -5.50 6.05 -2.78
C SER A 49 -5.08 5.60 -1.39
N ASP A 50 -6.02 5.60 -0.44
CA ASP A 50 -5.80 5.14 0.93
C ASP A 50 -5.49 3.64 0.96
N LEU A 51 -6.18 2.85 0.13
CA LEU A 51 -5.90 1.43 -0.03
C LEU A 51 -4.50 1.19 -0.61
N ALA A 52 -4.08 1.95 -1.64
CA ALA A 52 -2.73 1.85 -2.20
C ALA A 52 -1.63 2.19 -1.16
N LEU A 53 -1.88 3.19 -0.30
CA LEU A 53 -1.00 3.53 0.83
C LEU A 53 -0.91 2.39 1.85
N ALA A 54 -2.05 1.82 2.25
CA ALA A 54 -2.07 0.71 3.20
C ALA A 54 -1.36 -0.55 2.66
N LEU A 55 -1.49 -0.81 1.34
CA LEU A 55 -0.78 -1.90 0.66
C LEU A 55 0.73 -1.66 0.60
N LEU A 56 1.17 -0.41 0.45
CA LEU A 56 2.59 -0.05 0.44
C LEU A 56 3.24 -0.16 1.81
N ASP A 57 2.52 0.29 2.83
CA ASP A 57 3.00 0.29 4.20
C ASP A 57 3.24 -1.14 4.70
N GLY A 58 2.41 -2.09 4.28
CA GLY A 58 2.63 -3.52 4.56
C GLY A 58 2.42 -3.94 6.02
N THR A 59 2.46 -2.99 6.96
CA THR A 59 2.35 -3.20 8.41
C THR A 59 1.13 -4.02 8.80
N VAL A 60 -0.02 -3.77 8.15
CA VAL A 60 -1.24 -4.54 8.44
C VAL A 60 -1.07 -6.03 8.09
N PHE A 61 -0.41 -6.34 6.97
CA PHE A 61 -0.14 -7.73 6.58
C PHE A 61 0.84 -8.39 7.53
N GLU A 62 1.89 -7.67 7.96
CA GLU A 62 2.87 -8.16 8.93
C GLU A 62 2.22 -8.47 10.29
N ILE A 63 1.35 -7.59 10.79
CA ILE A 63 0.62 -7.80 12.04
C ILE A 63 -0.30 -9.03 11.92
N VAL A 64 -1.07 -9.13 10.83
CA VAL A 64 -1.99 -10.26 10.62
C VAL A 64 -1.21 -11.58 10.52
N GLN A 65 -0.07 -11.58 9.84
CA GLN A 65 0.80 -12.73 9.72
C GLN A 65 1.35 -13.16 11.10
N GLY A 66 1.86 -12.21 11.89
CA GLY A 66 2.35 -12.50 13.24
C GLY A 66 1.26 -13.04 14.17
N LEU A 67 0.03 -12.53 14.08
CA LEU A 67 -1.11 -13.05 14.84
C LEU A 67 -1.49 -14.47 14.42
N LEU A 68 -1.44 -14.78 13.13
CA LEU A 68 -1.64 -16.13 12.59
C LEU A 68 -0.57 -17.10 13.09
N GLU A 69 0.69 -16.70 13.07
CA GLU A 69 1.80 -17.52 13.57
C GLU A 69 1.63 -17.84 15.07
N ILE A 70 1.22 -16.85 15.88
CA ILE A 70 0.91 -17.07 17.30
C ILE A 70 -0.24 -18.07 17.47
N GLN A 71 -1.33 -17.92 16.70
CA GLN A 71 -2.47 -18.82 16.78
C GLN A 71 -2.05 -20.28 16.56
N HIS A 72 -1.28 -20.54 15.49
CA HIS A 72 -0.81 -21.89 15.18
C HIS A 72 0.09 -22.48 16.28
N LEU A 73 0.91 -21.68 16.95
CA LEU A 73 1.79 -22.15 18.05
C LEU A 73 1.02 -22.54 19.31
N THR A 74 -0.15 -21.96 19.55
CA THR A 74 -1.01 -22.33 20.70
C THR A 74 -1.90 -23.53 20.44
N ASP A 75 -2.11 -23.88 19.17
CA ASP A 75 -2.95 -25.00 18.76
C ASP A 75 -2.14 -26.33 18.62
N GLU A 76 -0.82 -26.30 18.86
CA GLU A 76 0.08 -27.48 19.02
C GLU A 76 0.13 -28.00 20.46
#